data_AF-A0A7J7V8G9-F1
#
_entry.id   AF-A0A7J7V8G9-F1
#
_cell.length_a   1.000
_cell.length_b   1.000
_cell.length_c   1.000
_cell.angle_alpha   90.00
_cell.angle_beta   90.00
_cell.angle_gamma   90.00
#
_symmetry.space_group_name_H-M   'P 1'
#
loop_
_entity.id
_entity.type
_entity.pdbx_description
1 polymer ?
#
loop_
_entity_poly.entity_id
_entity_poly.type
_entity_poly.pdbx_seq_one_letter_code
_entity_poly.pdbx_strand_id
1 'polypeptide(L)' 'MAFPTVLCLLHVFEPRYRLMIRRCMETGTKRFGMCLSTEHAGISEYGCMLEIKDVRTFPDGSSVVDAIGISRF' A
#
# COMPACT_ATOMS: atom_id res chain seq x y z
N MET A 1 -8.49 5.16 -4.34
CA MET A 1 -8.06 4.91 -5.73
C MET A 1 -6.65 5.47 -5.87
N ALA A 2 -5.68 4.71 -6.39
CA ALA A 2 -4.31 5.20 -6.61
C ALA A 2 -4.01 5.36 -8.10
N PHE A 3 -3.18 6.35 -8.40
CA PHE A 3 -2.70 6.65 -9.74
C PHE A 3 -1.20 7.00 -9.67
N PRO A 4 -0.45 6.81 -10.76
CA PRO A 4 0.93 7.28 -10.83
C PRO A 4 1.03 8.76 -10.43
N THR A 5 2.11 9.12 -9.74
CA THR A 5 2.42 10.46 -9.18
C THR A 5 1.49 10.96 -8.07
N VAL A 6 0.42 10.24 -7.74
CA VAL A 6 -0.52 10.63 -6.69
C VAL A 6 -0.07 10.07 -5.33
N LEU A 7 -0.09 10.93 -4.30
CA LEU A 7 0.14 10.54 -2.91
C LEU A 7 -1.04 9.76 -2.33
N CYS A 8 -0.75 8.76 -1.53
CA CYS A 8 -1.69 7.87 -0.87
C CYS A 8 -1.30 7.71 0.59
N LEU A 9 -2.05 8.37 1.47
CA LEU A 9 -1.93 8.20 2.92
C LEU A 9 -2.82 7.05 3.38
N LEU A 10 -2.23 5.98 3.90
CA LEU A 10 -2.94 4.76 4.27
C LEU A 10 -2.83 4.48 5.76
N HIS A 11 -3.97 4.33 6.43
CA HIS A 11 -4.02 3.80 7.79
C HIS A 11 -4.10 2.27 7.74
N VAL A 12 -3.02 1.61 8.16
CA VAL A 12 -2.85 0.15 8.15
C VAL A 12 -3.07 -0.38 9.56
N PHE A 13 -4.25 -0.93 9.82
CA PHE A 13 -4.60 -1.51 11.13
C PHE A 13 -4.89 -3.02 11.06
N GLU A 14 -5.23 -3.59 9.89
CA GLU A 14 -5.48 -5.03 9.80
C GLU A 14 -4.17 -5.84 9.85
N PRO A 15 -4.10 -6.94 10.65
CA PRO A 15 -2.88 -7.73 10.82
C PRO A 15 -2.19 -8.18 9.53
N ARG A 16 -2.97 -8.58 8.51
CA ARG A 16 -2.44 -9.02 7.22
C ARG A 16 -1.64 -7.95 6.49
N TYR A 17 -2.08 -6.69 6.58
CA TYR A 17 -1.40 -5.57 5.92
C TYR A 17 -0.23 -5.04 6.76
N ARG A 18 -0.28 -5.15 8.09
CA ARG A 18 0.89 -4.86 8.96
C ARG A 18 2.10 -5.71 8.55
N LEU A 19 1.88 -7.02 8.36
CA LEU A 19 2.93 -7.94 7.87
C LEU A 19 3.42 -7.56 6.46
N MET A 20 2.50 -7.19 5.56
CA MET A 20 2.83 -6.75 4.20
C MET A 20 3.77 -5.53 4.24
N ILE A 21 3.43 -4.50 5.01
CA ILE A 21 4.25 -3.27 5.13
C ILE A 21 5.62 -3.60 5.73
N ARG A 22 5.67 -4.42 6.80
CA ARG A 22 6.93 -4.86 7.39
C ARG A 22 7.84 -5.54 6.36
N ARG A 23 7.31 -6.46 5.55
CA ARG A 23 8.06 -7.14 4.47
C ARG A 23 8.53 -6.17 3.38
N CYS A 24 7.72 -5.18 3.01
CA CYS A 24 8.13 -4.15 2.04
C CYS A 24 9.35 -3.36 2.54
N MET A 25 9.39 -3.07 3.84
CA MET A 25 10.50 -2.36 4.48
C MET A 25 11.74 -3.25 4.65
N GLU A 26 11.57 -4.53 5.04
CA GLU A 26 12.68 -5.48 5.25
C GLU A 26 13.36 -5.91 3.94
N THR A 27 12.62 -6.09 2.85
CA THR A 27 13.16 -6.50 1.54
C THR A 27 13.84 -5.37 0.77
N GLY A 28 13.72 -4.12 1.24
CA GLY A 28 14.35 -2.94 0.64
C GLY A 28 13.65 -2.40 -0.62
N THR A 29 12.72 -3.15 -1.23
CA THR A 29 11.96 -2.67 -2.41
C THR A 29 11.01 -1.53 -2.06
N LYS A 30 10.51 -1.49 -0.82
CA LYS A 30 9.57 -0.47 -0.32
C LYS A 30 8.34 -0.28 -1.21
N ARG A 31 7.88 -1.33 -1.90
CA ARG A 31 6.81 -1.23 -2.91
C ARG A 31 5.73 -2.27 -2.70
N PHE A 32 4.48 -1.88 -3.00
CA PHE A 32 3.33 -2.77 -3.01
C PHE A 32 2.32 -2.33 -4.07
N GLY A 33 1.50 -3.27 -4.56
CA GLY A 33 0.43 -2.98 -5.50
C GLY A 33 -0.88 -2.65 -4.78
N MET A 34 -1.64 -1.70 -5.31
CA MET A 34 -3.02 -1.44 -4.90
C MET A 34 -3.96 -1.55 -6.10
N CYS A 35 -4.99 -2.39 -5.94
CA CYS A 35 -6.06 -2.56 -6.91
C CYS A 35 -7.40 -2.21 -6.24
N LEU A 36 -8.37 -1.80 -7.07
CA LEU A 36 -9.73 -1.63 -6.60
C LEU A 36 -10.42 -2.98 -6.46
N SER A 37 -11.23 -3.12 -5.43
CA SER A 37 -12.23 -4.19 -5.37
C SER A 37 -13.38 -3.83 -6.31
N THR A 38 -13.80 -4.79 -7.11
CA THR A 38 -14.99 -4.68 -7.96
C THR A 38 -16.11 -5.48 -7.30
N GLU A 39 -17.32 -4.93 -7.27
CA GLU A 39 -18.45 -5.53 -6.54
C GLU A 39 -18.83 -6.94 -7.03
N HIS A 40 -18.49 -7.28 -8.28
CA HIS A 40 -18.95 -8.52 -8.93
C HIS A 40 -17.81 -9.40 -9.50
N ALA A 41 -16.58 -8.91 -9.62
CA ALA A 41 -15.50 -9.59 -10.33
C ALA A 41 -14.20 -9.79 -9.51
N GLY A 42 -14.21 -9.49 -8.21
CA GLY A 42 -13.01 -9.60 -7.36
C GLY A 42 -12.10 -8.38 -7.51
N ILE A 43 -10.85 -8.58 -7.90
CA ILE A 43 -9.85 -7.50 -7.99
C ILE A 43 -9.80 -6.95 -9.42
N SER A 44 -9.74 -5.61 -9.56
CA SER A 44 -9.54 -4.93 -10.85
C SER A 44 -8.34 -5.50 -11.62
N GLU A 45 -8.49 -5.66 -12.94
CA GLU A 45 -7.42 -6.11 -13.86
C GLU A 45 -6.20 -5.19 -13.83
N TYR A 46 -6.42 -3.90 -13.55
CA TYR A 46 -5.36 -2.92 -13.43
C TYR A 46 -5.21 -2.43 -12.00
N GLY A 47 -3.95 -2.23 -11.62
CA GLY A 47 -3.55 -1.66 -10.34
C GLY A 47 -2.53 -0.54 -10.49
N CYS A 48 -2.23 0.11 -9.38
CA CYS A 48 -1.11 1.04 -9.28
C CYS A 48 -0.07 0.43 -8.35
N MET A 49 1.18 0.39 -8.79
CA MET A 49 2.31 0.15 -7.91
C MET A 49 2.56 1.42 -7.09
N LEU A 50 2.77 1.27 -5.79
CA LEU A 50 3.09 2.35 -4.87
C LEU A 50 4.46 2.14 -4.25
N GLU A 51 5.16 3.23 -4.00
CA GLU A 51 6.41 3.25 -3.26
C GLU A 51 6.23 3.96 -1.93
N ILE A 52 6.61 3.30 -0.84
CA ILE A 52 6.56 3.79 0.53
C ILE A 52 7.63 4.86 0.72
N LYS A 53 7.21 6.06 1.11
CA LYS A 53 8.07 7.19 1.46
C LYS A 53 8.35 7.25 2.95
N ASP A 54 7.33 7.02 3.77
CA ASP A 54 7.46 6.99 5.23
C ASP A 54 6.47 6.01 5.86
N VAL A 55 6.83 5.51 7.05
CA VAL A 55 5.97 4.67 7.88
C VAL A 55 6.06 5.12 9.33
N ARG A 56 4.91 5.53 9.88
CA ARG A 56 4.76 5.82 11.30
C ARG A 56 3.98 4.71 11.98
N THR A 57 4.64 3.94 12.83
CA THR A 57 4.02 2.85 13.61
C THR A 57 3.57 3.34 14.98
N PHE A 58 2.41 2.89 15.43
CA PHE A 58 1.83 3.19 16.75
C PHE A 58 1.99 2.01 17.73
N PRO A 59 1.87 2.23 19.06
CA PRO A 59 2.04 1.18 20.06
C PRO A 59 1.08 -0.02 19.95
N ASP A 60 -0.10 0.17 19.34
CA ASP A 60 -1.07 -0.90 19.06
C ASP A 60 -0.72 -1.75 17.83
N GLY A 61 0.40 -1.42 17.18
CA GLY A 61 0.92 -2.04 15.96
C GLY A 61 0.26 -1.57 14.68
N SER A 62 -0.68 -0.61 14.74
CA SER A 62 -1.17 0.07 13.53
C SER A 62 -0.10 0.99 12.95
N SER A 63 -0.26 1.43 11.71
CA SER A 63 0.68 2.36 11.09
C SER A 63 0.00 3.32 10.13
N VAL A 64 0.50 4.56 10.04
CA VAL A 64 0.23 5.45 8.90
C VAL A 64 1.37 5.30 7.92
N VAL A 65 1.03 4.97 6.68
CA VAL A 65 1.97 4.77 5.57
C VAL A 65 1.76 5.91 4.57
N ASP A 66 2.83 6.65 4.28
CA ASP A 66 2.87 7.59 3.17
C ASP A 66 3.48 6.89 1.95
N ALA A 67 2.74 6.87 0.83
CA ALA A 67 3.16 6.22 -0.39
C ALA A 67 2.80 7.05 -1.62
N ILE A 68 3.63 6.99 -2.67
CA ILE A 68 3.35 7.62 -3.96
C ILE A 68 3.14 6.57 -5.03
N GLY A 69 2.16 6.77 -5.92
CA GLY A 69 1.99 5.92 -7.09
C GLY A 69 3.16 6.07 -8.07
N ILE A 70 3.69 4.96 -8.58
CA ILE A 70 4.84 4.98 -9.50
C ILE A 70 4.48 4.55 -10.93
N SER A 71 3.65 3.52 -11.09
CA SER A 71 3.28 3.00 -12.41
C SER A 71 2.01 2.15 -12.33
N ARG A 72 1.34 1.96 -13.47
CA ARG A 72 0.28 0.96 -13.62
C ARG A 72 0.88 -0.43 -13.83
N PHE A 73 0.19 -1.46 -13.35
CA PHE A 73 0.41 -2.86 -13.74
C PHE A 73 -0.93 -3.51 -14.10
#